data_AF-U1G8D5-F1
#
_entry.id   AF-U1G8D5-F1
#
_cell.length_a   1.000
_cell.length_b   1.000
_cell.length_c   1.000
_cell.angle_alpha   90.00
_cell.angle_beta   90.00
_cell.angle_gamma   90.00
#
_symmetry.space_group_name_H-M   'P 1'
#
loop_
_entity.id
_entity.type
_entity.pdbx_description
1 polymer ?
#
loop_
_entity_poly.entity_id
_entity_poly.type
_entity_poly.pdbx_seq_one_letter_code
_entity_poly.pdbx_strand_id
1 'polypeptide(L)'
;MFFFHSIILGLLAVTYNLQSGVAARALIVTTRSTDITCGGQFPKAGDGFAQRPDGCSSWSDNPSQVRDKWGSANFEGVCDDHDRCYYTIGANVDGCNSNFCGGLRKACHKAYCKKLLGVTLCEPVTYGTCTAIAETYCAAVKSVAAGVYAKAQDSQKRYDTCIAENGGITLPPPPVSCSNGQPEGATWEKSLHGMKCSTTRYVCRNGKITVTSSPSFNCIEP
;
A
#
# COMPACT_ATOMS: atom_id res chain seq x y z
N MET A 1 67.35 32.57 -46.13
CA MET A 1 68.13 31.39 -45.70
C MET A 1 67.97 31.24 -44.18
N PHE A 2 67.49 30.06 -43.75
CA PHE A 2 67.52 29.43 -42.42
C PHE A 2 66.81 30.11 -41.20
N PHE A 3 65.67 29.54 -40.74
CA PHE A 3 65.42 28.69 -39.53
C PHE A 3 65.50 29.48 -38.19
N PHE A 4 64.53 29.43 -37.26
CA PHE A 4 64.19 28.32 -36.33
C PHE A 4 62.80 28.48 -35.65
N HIS A 5 62.27 27.34 -35.16
CA HIS A 5 61.06 27.13 -34.35
C HIS A 5 61.19 27.53 -32.86
N SER A 6 60.05 27.79 -32.19
CA SER A 6 59.64 27.33 -30.82
C SER A 6 58.36 28.07 -30.39
N ILE A 7 57.16 27.48 -30.46
CA ILE A 7 56.43 26.72 -29.40
C ILE A 7 56.35 27.48 -28.06
N ILE A 8 55.20 28.14 -27.84
CA ILE A 8 54.76 28.66 -26.53
C ILE A 8 53.88 27.59 -25.88
N LEU A 9 54.41 26.96 -24.84
CA LEU A 9 53.68 26.06 -23.94
C LEU A 9 53.02 26.88 -22.83
N GLY A 10 51.69 26.71 -22.73
CA GLY A 10 50.82 27.44 -21.82
C GLY A 10 51.00 27.10 -20.34
N LEU A 11 50.69 28.11 -19.53
CA LEU A 11 50.63 28.08 -18.08
C LEU A 11 49.63 27.05 -17.54
N LEU A 12 50.13 26.23 -16.61
CA LEU A 12 49.63 25.98 -15.26
C LEU A 12 48.13 26.24 -14.98
N ALA A 13 47.41 25.17 -14.66
CA ALA A 13 46.51 25.15 -13.49
C ALA A 13 46.38 23.71 -12.97
N VAL A 14 47.01 23.48 -11.83
CA VAL A 14 46.87 22.30 -10.98
C VAL A 14 45.56 22.43 -10.22
N THR A 15 44.64 21.47 -10.41
CA THR A 15 43.64 21.12 -9.39
C THR A 15 43.49 19.61 -9.33
N TYR A 16 44.28 18.99 -8.44
CA TYR A 16 43.93 17.70 -7.85
C TYR A 16 42.95 17.96 -6.71
N ASN A 17 41.78 17.33 -6.74
CA ASN A 17 41.13 16.88 -5.52
C ASN A 17 40.34 15.60 -5.79
N LEU A 18 40.68 14.59 -4.99
CA LEU A 18 40.12 13.25 -4.92
C LEU A 18 38.59 13.29 -4.85
N GLN A 19 37.93 12.71 -5.84
CA GLN A 19 36.56 12.23 -5.67
C GLN A 19 36.64 10.79 -5.16
N SER A 20 36.48 10.66 -3.84
CA SER A 20 36.31 9.42 -3.11
C SER A 20 35.28 8.54 -3.80
N GLY A 21 35.70 7.34 -4.15
CA GLY A 21 34.84 6.31 -4.70
C GLY A 21 33.70 5.97 -3.76
N VAL A 22 32.49 6.33 -4.16
CA VAL A 22 31.36 5.41 -4.14
C VAL A 22 30.73 5.58 -5.50
N ALA A 23 30.98 4.64 -6.41
CA ALA A 23 30.20 4.52 -7.62
C ALA A 23 28.77 4.20 -7.18
N ALA A 24 27.97 5.22 -6.89
CA ALA A 24 26.54 5.14 -7.00
C ALA A 24 26.29 4.86 -8.49
N ARG A 25 26.30 3.58 -8.85
CA ARG A 25 25.60 3.11 -10.04
C ARG A 25 24.17 3.55 -9.80
N ALA A 26 23.84 4.74 -10.30
CA ALA A 26 22.48 5.08 -10.61
C ALA A 26 22.01 3.97 -11.54
N LEU A 27 21.30 3.00 -10.95
CA LEU A 27 20.52 2.04 -11.70
C LEU A 27 19.51 2.93 -12.43
N ILE A 28 19.85 3.31 -13.65
CA ILE A 28 18.89 3.84 -14.60
C ILE A 28 17.95 2.65 -14.84
N VAL A 29 16.96 2.52 -13.96
CA VAL A 29 15.76 1.75 -14.21
C VAL A 29 15.10 2.51 -15.35
N THR A 30 15.54 2.21 -16.56
CA THR A 30 14.78 2.55 -17.75
C THR A 30 13.43 1.88 -17.55
N THR A 31 12.44 2.69 -17.18
CA THR A 31 11.02 2.34 -17.06
C THR A 31 10.41 2.02 -18.43
N ARG A 32 11.15 1.30 -19.29
CA ARG A 32 10.53 0.37 -20.22
C ARG A 32 10.03 -0.78 -19.38
N SER A 33 8.82 -0.58 -18.85
CA SER A 33 7.83 -1.60 -18.59
C SER A 33 7.57 -2.36 -19.91
N THR A 34 8.58 -3.06 -20.43
CA THR A 34 8.33 -4.22 -21.27
C THR A 34 7.83 -5.25 -20.29
N ASP A 35 6.53 -5.23 -20.10
CA ASP A 35 5.68 -6.38 -19.80
C ASP A 35 6.50 -7.67 -19.98
N ILE A 36 7.09 -8.15 -18.88
CA ILE A 36 7.80 -9.43 -18.88
C ILE A 36 6.68 -10.44 -18.89
N THR A 37 6.20 -10.66 -20.10
CA THR A 37 5.01 -11.43 -20.35
C THR A 37 5.39 -12.87 -20.03
N CYS A 38 4.81 -13.37 -18.95
CA CYS A 38 4.79 -14.78 -18.60
C CYS A 38 4.00 -15.60 -19.62
N GLY A 39 4.25 -15.42 -20.93
CA GLY A 39 3.53 -16.06 -22.02
C GLY A 39 2.01 -15.85 -21.98
N GLY A 40 1.51 -14.78 -21.35
CA GLY A 40 0.07 -14.57 -21.16
C GLY A 40 -0.57 -15.42 -20.04
N GLN A 41 0.22 -16.13 -19.23
CA GLN A 41 -0.27 -16.93 -18.09
C GLN A 41 -0.96 -16.07 -17.01
N PHE A 42 -0.64 -14.78 -16.96
CA PHE A 42 -1.24 -13.81 -16.04
C PHE A 42 -1.80 -12.63 -16.84
N PRO A 43 -2.96 -12.80 -17.51
CA PRO A 43 -3.52 -11.77 -18.40
C PRO A 43 -4.00 -10.53 -17.65
N LYS A 44 -4.22 -10.64 -16.34
CA LYS A 44 -4.55 -9.52 -15.45
C LYS A 44 -3.34 -8.96 -14.70
N ALA A 45 -2.11 -9.42 -14.94
CA ALA A 45 -0.96 -8.94 -14.18
C ALA A 45 -0.69 -7.44 -14.39
N GLY A 46 -0.12 -6.81 -13.38
CA GLY A 46 0.21 -5.38 -13.41
C GLY A 46 0.67 -4.89 -12.05
N ASP A 47 1.42 -3.79 -12.02
CA ASP A 47 1.84 -3.11 -10.79
C ASP A 47 2.59 -4.02 -9.78
N GLY A 48 3.30 -5.04 -10.29
CA GLY A 48 4.04 -6.02 -9.46
C GLY A 48 3.21 -7.21 -8.97
N PHE A 49 1.93 -7.31 -9.36
CA PHE A 49 1.06 -8.40 -8.95
C PHE A 49 0.61 -9.29 -10.11
N ALA A 50 0.34 -10.56 -9.79
CA ALA A 50 -0.24 -11.53 -10.71
C ALA A 50 -1.67 -11.17 -11.16
N GLN A 51 -2.36 -10.32 -10.38
CA GLN A 51 -3.61 -9.68 -10.75
C GLN A 51 -3.58 -8.22 -10.31
N ARG A 52 -3.82 -7.32 -11.28
CA ARG A 52 -4.02 -5.90 -11.07
C ARG A 52 -5.32 -5.71 -10.29
N PRO A 53 -5.32 -4.86 -9.26
CA PRO A 53 -6.55 -4.43 -8.60
C PRO A 53 -7.56 -3.88 -9.60
N ASP A 54 -8.80 -4.38 -9.52
CA ASP A 54 -9.90 -4.04 -10.42
C ASP A 54 -11.17 -3.65 -9.65
N GLY A 55 -10.99 -2.92 -8.54
CA GLY A 55 -12.08 -2.48 -7.67
C GLY A 55 -12.71 -3.65 -6.93
N CYS A 56 -14.01 -3.59 -6.68
CA CYS A 56 -14.74 -4.62 -5.94
C CYS A 56 -15.19 -5.80 -6.82
N SER A 57 -14.75 -5.85 -8.08
CA SER A 57 -15.26 -6.78 -9.10
C SER A 57 -14.82 -8.25 -8.94
N SER A 58 -13.93 -8.55 -7.98
CA SER A 58 -13.16 -9.79 -7.95
C SER A 58 -13.91 -11.10 -7.64
N TRP A 59 -15.19 -11.06 -7.20
CA TRP A 59 -15.94 -12.28 -6.83
C TRP A 59 -17.05 -12.69 -7.79
N SER A 60 -17.61 -11.75 -8.55
CA SER A 60 -18.66 -12.01 -9.51
C SER A 60 -18.45 -11.07 -10.68
N ASP A 61 -18.44 -11.59 -11.90
CA ASP A 61 -18.55 -10.79 -13.13
C ASP A 61 -19.91 -10.04 -13.24
N ASN A 62 -20.59 -9.86 -12.10
CA ASN A 62 -21.83 -9.14 -11.91
C ASN A 62 -21.59 -7.81 -11.18
N PRO A 63 -21.19 -6.75 -11.90
CA PRO A 63 -20.93 -5.43 -11.34
C PRO A 63 -22.18 -4.77 -10.73
N SER A 64 -23.38 -5.34 -10.92
CA SER A 64 -24.61 -4.85 -10.27
C SER A 64 -24.74 -5.30 -8.81
N GLN A 65 -24.16 -6.46 -8.47
CA GLN A 65 -24.21 -7.03 -7.12
C GLN A 65 -23.09 -6.50 -6.23
N VAL A 66 -21.89 -6.34 -6.81
CA VAL A 66 -20.75 -5.75 -6.12
C VAL A 66 -20.25 -4.56 -6.90
N ARG A 67 -20.48 -3.39 -6.32
CA ARG A 67 -20.31 -2.07 -6.90
C ARG A 67 -19.17 -1.38 -6.17
N ASP A 68 -18.33 -0.71 -6.94
CA ASP A 68 -17.28 0.15 -6.40
C ASP A 68 -17.84 1.34 -5.61
N LYS A 69 -19.11 1.68 -5.82
CA LYS A 69 -19.76 2.85 -5.21
C LYS A 69 -21.14 2.51 -4.69
N TRP A 70 -21.45 3.06 -3.52
CA TRP A 70 -22.79 3.08 -2.97
C TRP A 70 -23.18 4.51 -2.58
N GLY A 71 -24.06 5.13 -3.36
CA GLY A 71 -24.37 6.55 -3.23
C GLY A 71 -23.10 7.42 -3.32
N SER A 72 -22.78 8.15 -2.25
CA SER A 72 -21.57 8.99 -2.14
C SER A 72 -20.37 8.24 -1.56
N ALA A 73 -20.54 7.02 -1.07
CA ALA A 73 -19.44 6.18 -0.60
C ALA A 73 -18.71 5.53 -1.79
N ASN A 74 -17.38 5.62 -1.77
CA ASN A 74 -16.50 4.95 -2.71
C ASN A 74 -15.71 3.84 -2.01
N PHE A 75 -15.89 2.60 -2.46
CA PHE A 75 -15.26 1.39 -1.95
C PHE A 75 -14.10 0.92 -2.83
N GLU A 76 -13.95 1.44 -4.05
CA GLU A 76 -12.92 1.06 -5.04
C GLU A 76 -11.53 0.92 -4.41
N GLY A 77 -11.03 1.99 -3.77
CA GLY A 77 -9.69 1.95 -3.15
C GLY A 77 -9.57 0.96 -1.99
N VAL A 78 -10.67 0.69 -1.27
CA VAL A 78 -10.68 -0.31 -0.20
C VAL A 78 -10.61 -1.73 -0.78
N CYS A 79 -11.33 -1.97 -1.88
CA CYS A 79 -11.30 -3.24 -2.59
C CYS A 79 -9.92 -3.46 -3.25
N ASP A 80 -9.35 -2.42 -3.87
CA ASP A 80 -8.02 -2.51 -4.45
C ASP A 80 -6.95 -2.86 -3.40
N ASP A 81 -7.01 -2.23 -2.22
CA ASP A 81 -6.07 -2.51 -1.14
C ASP A 81 -6.24 -3.93 -0.58
N HIS A 82 -7.45 -4.47 -0.62
CA HIS A 82 -7.73 -5.86 -0.22
C HIS A 82 -7.14 -6.86 -1.22
N ASP A 83 -7.32 -6.60 -2.52
CA ASP A 83 -6.71 -7.40 -3.59
C ASP A 83 -5.18 -7.38 -3.47
N ARG A 84 -4.58 -6.19 -3.34
CA ARG A 84 -3.11 -6.07 -3.12
C ARG A 84 -2.65 -6.87 -1.90
N CYS A 85 -3.42 -6.82 -0.80
CA CYS A 85 -3.11 -7.58 0.41
C CYS A 85 -3.17 -9.10 0.15
N TYR A 86 -4.17 -9.58 -0.58
CA TYR A 86 -4.32 -10.99 -0.95
C TYR A 86 -3.20 -11.50 -1.86
N TYR A 87 -2.69 -10.65 -2.75
CA TYR A 87 -1.57 -10.97 -3.63
C TYR A 87 -0.19 -10.68 -3.01
N THR A 88 -0.11 -10.11 -1.81
CA THR A 88 1.17 -9.92 -1.12
C THR A 88 1.61 -11.22 -0.44
N ILE A 89 2.74 -11.79 -0.86
CA ILE A 89 3.25 -13.06 -0.32
C ILE A 89 3.42 -13.00 1.20
N GLY A 90 2.78 -13.93 1.90
CA GLY A 90 2.87 -14.07 3.36
C GLY A 90 2.02 -13.09 4.16
N ALA A 91 1.23 -12.23 3.51
CA ALA A 91 0.29 -11.33 4.19
C ALA A 91 -0.73 -12.13 5.03
N ASN A 92 -1.18 -11.60 6.17
CA ASN A 92 -2.13 -12.32 7.02
C ASN A 92 -3.57 -12.16 6.51
N VAL A 93 -4.25 -13.26 6.15
CA VAL A 93 -5.62 -13.23 5.62
C VAL A 93 -6.63 -12.53 6.54
N ASP A 94 -6.55 -12.75 7.85
CA ASP A 94 -7.43 -12.07 8.82
C ASP A 94 -7.12 -10.57 8.90
N GLY A 95 -5.85 -10.20 8.77
CA GLY A 95 -5.39 -8.82 8.66
C GLY A 95 -5.98 -8.14 7.43
N CYS A 96 -5.86 -8.76 6.26
CA CYS A 96 -6.44 -8.27 5.01
C CYS A 96 -7.96 -8.06 5.15
N ASN A 97 -8.68 -9.08 5.64
CA ASN A 97 -10.14 -9.01 5.79
C ASN A 97 -10.58 -7.99 6.85
N SER A 98 -9.84 -7.86 7.95
CA SER A 98 -10.11 -6.84 8.97
C SER A 98 -9.90 -5.43 8.42
N ASN A 99 -8.84 -5.22 7.63
CA ASN A 99 -8.55 -3.93 7.02
C ASN A 99 -9.59 -3.55 5.98
N PHE A 100 -9.97 -4.48 5.12
CA PHE A 100 -11.07 -4.32 4.17
C PHE A 100 -12.36 -3.89 4.87
N CYS A 101 -12.76 -4.63 5.90
CA CYS A 101 -13.97 -4.32 6.66
C CYS A 101 -13.92 -2.97 7.39
N GLY A 102 -12.78 -2.64 7.98
CA GLY A 102 -12.58 -1.32 8.58
C GLY A 102 -12.62 -0.20 7.53
N GLY A 103 -12.04 -0.44 6.36
CA GLY A 103 -12.00 0.48 5.22
C GLY A 103 -13.39 0.80 4.69
N LEU A 104 -14.23 -0.20 4.46
CA LEU A 104 -15.60 -0.01 3.95
C LEU A 104 -16.44 0.85 4.90
N ARG A 105 -16.39 0.56 6.21
CA ARG A 105 -17.09 1.37 7.22
C ARG A 105 -16.58 2.80 7.28
N LYS A 106 -15.26 3.00 7.11
CA LYS A 106 -14.66 4.34 7.03
C LYS A 106 -15.07 5.09 5.78
N ALA A 107 -15.21 4.41 4.64
CA ALA A 107 -15.72 5.01 3.42
C ALA A 107 -17.16 5.49 3.61
N CYS A 108 -18.02 4.70 4.25
CA CYS A 108 -19.37 5.12 4.64
C CYS A 108 -19.36 6.34 5.58
N HIS A 109 -18.52 6.30 6.61
CA HIS A 109 -18.40 7.42 7.55
C HIS A 109 -17.91 8.69 6.85
N LYS A 110 -16.93 8.59 5.96
CA LYS A 110 -16.41 9.73 5.19
C LYS A 110 -17.47 10.33 4.28
N ALA A 111 -18.34 9.50 3.70
CA ALA A 111 -19.38 9.93 2.78
C ALA A 111 -20.56 10.62 3.48
N TYR A 112 -20.99 10.08 4.64
CA TYR A 112 -22.27 10.43 5.25
C TYR A 112 -22.18 11.09 6.62
N CYS A 113 -20.97 11.21 7.19
CA CYS A 113 -20.76 11.91 8.44
C CYS A 113 -19.97 13.21 8.22
N LYS A 114 -20.43 14.29 8.84
CA LYS A 114 -19.77 15.61 8.81
C LYS A 114 -19.39 16.02 10.22
N LYS A 115 -18.24 16.69 10.35
CA LYS A 115 -17.81 17.28 11.61
C LYS A 115 -18.33 18.72 11.68
N LEU A 116 -19.24 19.00 12.60
CA LEU A 116 -19.81 20.32 12.85
C LEU A 116 -19.56 20.70 14.30
N LEU A 117 -18.87 21.82 14.54
CA LEU A 117 -18.56 22.35 15.87
C LEU A 117 -17.94 21.31 16.84
N GLY A 118 -17.07 20.45 16.32
CA GLY A 118 -16.40 19.40 17.11
C GLY A 118 -17.23 18.11 17.29
N VAL A 119 -18.50 18.11 16.89
CA VAL A 119 -19.39 16.94 16.95
C VAL A 119 -19.47 16.28 15.57
N THR A 120 -19.41 14.95 15.53
CA THR A 120 -19.65 14.19 14.30
C THR A 120 -21.14 13.90 14.16
N LEU A 121 -21.76 14.38 13.08
CA LEU A 121 -23.15 14.14 12.75
C LEU A 121 -23.23 13.30 11.48
N CYS A 122 -23.88 12.16 11.56
CA CYS A 122 -24.10 11.24 10.45
C CYS A 122 -25.56 11.28 10.01
N GLU A 123 -25.80 11.29 8.71
CA GLU A 123 -27.15 11.10 8.17
C GLU A 123 -27.63 9.67 8.49
N PRO A 124 -28.64 9.48 9.36
CA PRO A 124 -28.89 8.18 9.99
C PRO A 124 -29.28 7.08 8.98
N VAL A 125 -30.14 7.41 8.01
CA VAL A 125 -30.65 6.43 7.03
C VAL A 125 -29.58 6.05 6.01
N THR A 126 -28.90 7.04 5.40
CA THR A 126 -27.88 6.81 4.37
C THR A 126 -26.62 6.16 4.98
N TYR A 127 -26.15 6.65 6.13
CA TYR A 127 -25.03 6.03 6.84
C TYR A 127 -25.34 4.60 7.29
N GLY A 128 -26.54 4.37 7.86
CA GLY A 128 -26.96 3.05 8.31
C GLY A 128 -27.03 2.05 7.15
N THR A 129 -27.64 2.46 6.03
CA THR A 129 -27.77 1.59 4.84
C THR A 129 -26.41 1.33 4.18
N CYS A 130 -25.53 2.33 4.08
CA CYS A 130 -24.16 2.14 3.60
C CYS A 130 -23.42 1.10 4.43
N THR A 131 -23.52 1.23 5.76
CA THR A 131 -22.83 0.34 6.69
C THR A 131 -23.36 -1.08 6.58
N ALA A 132 -24.67 -1.28 6.43
CA ALA A 132 -25.24 -2.61 6.20
C ALA A 132 -24.70 -3.27 4.92
N ILE A 133 -24.52 -2.51 3.84
CA ILE A 133 -23.94 -3.02 2.59
C ILE A 133 -22.46 -3.34 2.75
N ALA A 134 -21.71 -2.50 3.46
CA ALA A 134 -20.33 -2.78 3.82
C ALA A 134 -20.20 -4.09 4.62
N GLU A 135 -21.14 -4.37 5.55
CA GLU A 135 -21.17 -5.65 6.27
C GLU A 135 -21.46 -6.85 5.35
N THR A 136 -22.31 -6.67 4.34
CA THR A 136 -22.56 -7.73 3.33
C THR A 136 -21.28 -8.06 2.57
N TYR A 137 -20.49 -7.06 2.19
CA TYR A 137 -19.21 -7.26 1.49
C TYR A 137 -18.23 -8.00 2.40
N CYS A 138 -18.14 -7.56 3.65
CA CYS A 138 -17.36 -8.21 4.70
C CYS A 138 -17.71 -9.68 4.90
N ALA A 139 -19.00 -10.00 4.98
CA ALA A 139 -19.47 -11.37 5.15
C ALA A 139 -19.11 -12.22 3.93
N ALA A 140 -19.31 -11.68 2.73
CA ALA A 140 -18.99 -12.36 1.47
C ALA A 140 -17.50 -12.70 1.40
N VAL A 141 -16.59 -11.73 1.55
CA VAL A 141 -15.14 -12.00 1.43
C VAL A 141 -14.64 -12.97 2.49
N LYS A 142 -15.18 -12.89 3.72
CA LYS A 142 -14.82 -13.83 4.81
C LYS A 142 -15.28 -15.25 4.50
N SER A 143 -16.46 -15.41 3.91
CA SER A 143 -17.01 -16.73 3.58
C SER A 143 -16.18 -17.48 2.53
N VAL A 144 -15.54 -16.77 1.59
CA VAL A 144 -14.73 -17.35 0.52
C VAL A 144 -13.21 -17.23 0.77
N ALA A 145 -12.81 -16.65 1.90
CA ALA A 145 -11.44 -16.20 2.15
C ALA A 145 -10.41 -17.31 1.96
N ALA A 146 -10.64 -18.50 2.54
CA ALA A 146 -9.65 -19.58 2.54
C ALA A 146 -9.23 -20.00 1.13
N GLY A 147 -10.19 -20.17 0.22
CA GLY A 147 -9.92 -20.57 -1.17
C GLY A 147 -9.33 -19.44 -2.01
N VAL A 148 -9.94 -18.24 -1.94
CA VAL A 148 -9.52 -17.09 -2.74
C VAL A 148 -8.13 -16.61 -2.34
N TYR A 149 -7.85 -16.52 -1.03
CA TYR A 149 -6.54 -16.13 -0.53
C TYR A 149 -5.45 -17.12 -0.92
N ALA A 150 -5.67 -18.43 -0.73
CA ALA A 150 -4.69 -19.45 -1.13
C ALA A 150 -4.38 -19.41 -2.63
N LYS A 151 -5.42 -19.21 -3.46
CA LYS A 151 -5.26 -19.05 -4.91
C LYS A 151 -4.49 -17.78 -5.28
N ALA A 152 -4.76 -16.66 -4.61
CA ALA A 152 -4.03 -15.41 -4.84
C ALA A 152 -2.54 -15.56 -4.49
N GLN A 153 -2.23 -16.17 -3.33
CA GLN A 153 -0.85 -16.44 -2.90
C GLN A 153 -0.10 -17.36 -3.88
N ASP A 154 -0.73 -18.45 -4.31
CA ASP A 154 -0.16 -19.37 -5.29
C ASP A 154 0.05 -18.70 -6.66
N SER A 155 -0.93 -17.92 -7.11
CA SER A 155 -0.82 -17.14 -8.35
C SER A 155 0.32 -16.14 -8.29
N GLN A 156 0.48 -15.41 -7.18
CA GLN A 156 1.60 -14.48 -7.03
C GLN A 156 2.95 -15.21 -7.03
N LYS A 157 3.09 -16.33 -6.31
CA LYS A 157 4.36 -17.11 -6.32
C LYS A 157 4.76 -17.54 -7.72
N ARG A 158 3.79 -18.01 -8.52
CA ARG A 158 4.06 -18.39 -9.91
C ARG A 158 4.44 -17.19 -10.77
N TYR A 159 3.81 -16.04 -10.55
CA TYR A 159 4.17 -14.80 -11.25
C TYR A 159 5.59 -14.36 -10.89
N ASP A 160 5.95 -14.30 -9.60
CA ASP A 160 7.30 -13.94 -9.15
C ASP A 160 8.37 -14.89 -9.73
N THR A 161 8.08 -16.20 -9.75
CA THR A 161 8.96 -17.21 -10.37
C THR A 161 9.15 -16.95 -11.85
N CYS A 162 8.06 -16.72 -12.59
CA CYS A 162 8.13 -16.42 -14.00
C CYS A 162 8.92 -15.13 -14.28
N ILE A 163 8.67 -14.07 -13.52
CA ILE A 163 9.40 -12.80 -13.68
C ILE A 163 10.90 -13.03 -13.45
N ALA A 164 11.28 -13.80 -12.42
CA ALA A 164 12.67 -14.15 -12.15
C ALA A 164 13.32 -14.98 -13.30
N GLU A 165 12.60 -15.96 -13.85
CA GLU A 165 13.07 -16.80 -14.96
C GLU A 165 13.26 -16.01 -16.27
N ASN A 166 12.45 -14.98 -16.48
CA ASN A 166 12.48 -14.17 -17.70
C ASN A 166 13.34 -12.90 -17.58
N GLY A 167 14.25 -12.85 -16.59
CA GLY A 167 15.19 -11.73 -16.40
C GLY A 167 14.53 -10.45 -15.89
N GLY A 168 13.35 -10.58 -15.30
CA GLY A 168 12.60 -9.47 -14.76
C GLY A 168 12.96 -9.08 -13.35
N ILE A 169 12.78 -7.80 -13.07
CA ILE A 169 12.85 -7.28 -11.71
C ILE A 169 11.42 -7.36 -11.17
N THR A 170 11.20 -8.24 -10.20
CA THR A 170 10.00 -8.15 -9.35
C THR A 170 10.07 -6.82 -8.62
N LEU A 171 9.16 -5.90 -8.95
CA LEU A 171 8.94 -4.74 -8.09
C LEU A 171 8.48 -5.28 -6.73
N PRO A 172 9.02 -4.77 -5.60
CA PRO A 172 8.49 -5.14 -4.30
C PRO A 172 6.99 -4.82 -4.30
N PRO A 173 6.15 -5.70 -3.72
CA PRO A 173 4.73 -5.40 -3.61
C PRO A 173 4.57 -4.04 -2.90
N PRO A 174 3.64 -3.17 -3.33
CA PRO A 174 3.35 -1.95 -2.61
C PRO A 174 3.12 -2.25 -1.13
N PRO A 175 3.61 -1.37 -0.24
CA PRO A 175 3.62 -1.64 1.18
C PRO A 175 2.19 -1.91 1.68
N VAL A 176 2.03 -3.01 2.43
CA VAL A 176 0.77 -3.37 3.09
C VAL A 176 0.34 -2.20 3.97
N SER A 177 -0.92 -1.77 3.86
CA SER A 177 -1.46 -0.71 4.73
C SER A 177 -2.32 -1.31 5.84
N CYS A 178 -2.23 -0.77 7.05
CA CYS A 178 -3.09 -1.12 8.17
C CYS A 178 -4.52 -0.59 7.99
N SER A 179 -5.46 -1.10 8.79
CA SER A 179 -6.89 -0.70 8.77
C SER A 179 -7.15 0.81 8.86
N ASN A 180 -6.18 1.62 9.28
CA ASN A 180 -6.24 3.08 9.31
C ASN A 180 -5.51 3.79 8.16
N GLY A 181 -5.11 3.07 7.12
CA GLY A 181 -4.37 3.59 5.97
C GLY A 181 -2.91 3.93 6.27
N GLN A 182 -2.38 3.53 7.43
CA GLN A 182 -0.97 3.72 7.76
C GLN A 182 -0.13 2.64 7.06
N PRO A 183 1.02 2.98 6.47
CA PRO A 183 1.86 2.00 5.79
C PRO A 183 2.49 1.02 6.78
N GLU A 184 2.88 -0.16 6.29
CA GLU A 184 3.63 -1.16 7.05
C GLU A 184 4.86 -0.53 7.73
N GLY A 185 5.07 -0.84 9.00
CA GLY A 185 6.14 -0.24 9.82
C GLY A 185 5.84 1.16 10.36
N ALA A 186 4.75 1.82 9.93
CA ALA A 186 4.36 3.10 10.48
C ALA A 186 4.12 2.98 11.99
N THR A 187 4.67 3.94 12.73
CA THR A 187 4.50 4.07 14.16
C THR A 187 3.86 5.41 14.44
N TRP A 188 2.78 5.44 15.23
CA TRP A 188 2.14 6.69 15.64
C TRP A 188 1.67 6.60 17.09
N GLU A 189 1.47 7.75 17.70
CA GLU A 189 0.98 7.86 19.07
C GLU A 189 -0.38 8.54 19.07
N LYS A 190 -1.27 8.12 19.98
CA LYS A 190 -2.46 8.91 20.31
C LYS A 190 -2.52 9.10 21.82
N SER A 191 -2.78 10.33 22.23
CA SER A 191 -3.21 10.62 23.60
C SER A 191 -4.58 10.00 23.85
N LEU A 192 -4.72 9.29 24.97
CA LEU A 192 -6.01 8.83 25.44
C LEU A 192 -6.84 10.04 25.86
N HIS A 193 -8.09 10.12 25.39
CA HIS A 193 -8.99 11.23 25.70
C HIS A 193 -9.10 11.40 27.22
N GLY A 194 -8.79 12.60 27.71
CA GLY A 194 -8.85 12.94 29.14
C GLY A 194 -7.60 12.62 29.97
N MET A 195 -6.59 11.94 29.41
CA MET A 195 -5.33 11.68 30.11
C MET A 195 -4.19 12.46 29.44
N LYS A 196 -3.66 13.47 30.12
CA LYS A 196 -2.50 14.26 29.62
C LYS A 196 -1.21 13.44 29.55
N CYS A 197 -1.14 12.34 30.32
CA CYS A 197 0.10 11.60 30.57
C CYS A 197 0.14 10.20 29.92
N SER A 198 -0.94 9.81 29.24
CA SER A 198 -1.06 8.47 28.65
C SER A 198 -1.09 8.57 27.12
N THR A 199 0.05 8.30 26.49
CA THR A 199 0.14 8.06 25.04
C THR A 199 0.16 6.57 24.77
N THR A 200 -0.76 6.13 23.90
CA THR A 200 -0.74 4.79 23.35
C THR A 200 0.06 4.82 22.07
N ARG A 201 1.12 4.01 21.99
CA ARG A 201 1.89 3.81 20.76
C ARG A 201 1.26 2.69 19.95
N TYR A 202 1.11 2.94 18.67
CA TYR A 202 0.58 2.00 17.70
C TYR A 202 1.63 1.74 16.64
N VAL A 203 1.73 0.49 16.19
CA VAL A 203 2.63 0.11 15.10
C VAL A 203 1.82 -0.71 14.09
N CYS A 204 1.96 -0.37 12.82
CA CYS A 204 1.49 -1.22 11.74
C CYS A 204 2.46 -2.37 11.52
N ARG A 205 2.03 -3.61 11.80
CA ARG A 205 2.80 -4.83 11.53
C ARG A 205 1.94 -5.88 10.85
N ASN A 206 2.39 -6.37 9.70
CA ASN A 206 1.71 -7.32 8.83
C ASN A 206 0.26 -6.90 8.55
N GLY A 207 0.05 -5.60 8.28
CA GLY A 207 -1.27 -5.02 8.09
C GLY A 207 -2.14 -4.95 9.36
N LYS A 208 -1.65 -5.34 10.53
CA LYS A 208 -2.38 -5.21 11.81
C LYS A 208 -1.85 -4.03 12.61
N ILE A 209 -2.78 -3.30 13.23
CA ILE A 209 -2.43 -2.29 14.22
C ILE A 209 -2.13 -3.01 15.53
N THR A 210 -0.86 -3.06 15.90
CA THR A 210 -0.40 -3.54 17.21
C THR A 210 -0.29 -2.37 18.17
N VAL A 211 -0.74 -2.58 19.41
CA VAL A 211 -0.66 -1.58 20.47
C VAL A 211 0.54 -1.93 21.34
N THR A 212 1.45 -0.97 21.51
CA THR A 212 2.54 -1.06 22.46
C THR A 212 2.32 0.02 23.50
N SER A 213 1.85 -0.38 24.68
CA SER A 213 1.79 0.53 25.83
C SER A 213 3.21 0.75 26.34
N SER A 214 3.76 1.94 26.13
CA SER A 214 4.94 2.39 26.88
C SER A 214 4.47 3.37 27.95
N PRO A 215 4.73 3.12 29.24
CA PRO A 215 4.51 4.13 30.26
C PRO A 215 5.39 5.34 29.94
N SER A 216 4.78 6.53 29.90
CA SER A 216 5.52 7.78 29.78
C SER A 216 6.27 8.02 31.09
N PHE A 217 7.59 7.80 31.10
CA PHE A 217 8.41 7.93 32.31
C PHE A 217 8.61 9.38 32.80
N ASN A 218 8.15 10.39 32.04
CA ASN A 218 8.48 11.80 32.30
C ASN A 218 7.26 12.74 32.41
N CYS A 219 6.06 12.21 32.67
CA CYS A 219 4.90 13.05 32.90
C CYS A 219 4.71 13.31 34.40
N ILE A 220 4.97 14.54 34.83
CA ILE A 220 4.58 15.03 36.17
C ILE A 220 3.12 15.49 36.04
N GLU A 221 2.19 14.77 36.68
CA GLU A 221 0.80 15.23 36.83
C GLU A 221 0.77 16.44 37.77
N PRO A 222 0.11 17.55 37.39
CA PRO A 222 -0.12 18.70 38.27
C PRO A 222 -1.23 18.43 39.30
#